data_AF-A0A850DHV4-F1
#
_entry.id   AF-A0A850DHV4-F1
#
_cell.length_a   1.000
_cell.length_b   1.000
_cell.length_c   1.000
_cell.angle_alpha   90.00
_cell.angle_beta   90.00
_cell.angle_gamma   90.00
#
_symmetry.space_group_name_H-M   'P 1'
#
loop_
_entity.id
_entity.type
_entity.pdbx_description
1 polymer ?
#
loop_
_entity_poly.entity_id
_entity_poly.type
_entity_poly.pdbx_seq_one_letter_code
_entity_poly.pdbx_strand_id
1 'polypeptide(L)'
;MAESDSRADPSALRWLIGHELRSARIGAGKKQADAAQLLGCVQSRINSFETAKVQQPPEEVKKLLRFYGTDVDQVDRIVSLAARADQSTWWAPFSDILPDWFRTFIGLEGLATAQFAYESKLIPGQIQTADY
;
A
#
# COMPACT_ATOMS: atom_id res chain seq x y z
N MET A 1 -12.85 -10.46 23.29
CA MET A 1 -11.52 -9.91 22.95
C MET A 1 -11.32 -10.21 21.48
N ALA A 2 -11.68 -9.27 20.60
CA ALA A 2 -11.61 -9.50 19.16
C ALA A 2 -10.14 -9.47 18.76
N GLU A 3 -9.60 -10.62 18.40
CA GLU A 3 -8.30 -10.73 17.75
C GLU A 3 -8.41 -9.92 16.45
N SER A 4 -7.76 -8.75 16.40
CA SER A 4 -7.69 -7.99 15.16
C SER A 4 -6.84 -8.83 14.21
N ASP A 5 -7.50 -9.59 13.34
CA ASP A 5 -6.92 -10.33 12.22
C ASP A 5 -6.30 -9.31 11.24
N SER A 6 -5.15 -8.74 11.64
CA SER A 6 -4.40 -7.85 10.79
C SER A 6 -3.66 -8.71 9.78
N ARG A 7 -4.33 -8.98 8.67
CA ARG A 7 -3.77 -9.57 7.44
C ARG A 7 -2.81 -8.58 6.77
N ALA A 8 -1.73 -8.26 7.47
CA ALA A 8 -0.71 -7.36 6.97
C ALA A 8 0.17 -8.11 5.97
N ASP A 9 0.43 -7.47 4.84
CA ASP A 9 1.37 -7.94 3.83
C ASP A 9 2.40 -6.83 3.59
N PRO A 10 3.67 -7.05 4.00
CA PRO A 10 4.77 -6.12 3.79
C PRO A 10 4.89 -5.60 2.35
N SER A 11 4.71 -6.48 1.37
CA SER A 11 4.89 -6.15 -0.04
C SER A 11 3.75 -5.28 -0.57
N ALA A 12 2.51 -5.60 -0.21
CA ALA A 12 1.34 -4.80 -0.55
C ALA A 12 1.35 -3.43 0.17
N LEU A 13 1.76 -3.40 1.44
CA LEU A 13 1.91 -2.16 2.19
C LEU A 13 2.97 -1.25 1.56
N ARG A 14 4.16 -1.78 1.22
CA ARG A 14 5.19 -1.00 0.52
C ARG A 14 4.70 -0.46 -0.81
N TRP A 15 3.98 -1.28 -1.59
CA TRP A 15 3.40 -0.87 -2.87
C TRP A 15 2.42 0.28 -2.69
N LEU A 16 1.48 0.14 -1.76
CA LEU A 16 0.49 1.16 -1.45
C LEU A 16 1.15 2.47 -1.02
N ILE A 17 2.11 2.41 -0.08
CA ILE A 17 2.86 3.59 0.39
C ILE A 17 3.61 4.26 -0.76
N GLY A 18 4.27 3.49 -1.62
CA GLY A 18 4.98 4.01 -2.79
C GLY A 18 4.04 4.72 -3.77
N HIS A 19 2.87 4.13 -4.03
CA HIS A 19 1.82 4.72 -4.86
C HIS A 19 1.30 6.04 -4.28
N GLU A 20 1.00 6.07 -2.97
CA GLU A 20 0.53 7.28 -2.28
C GLU A 20 1.58 8.39 -2.30
N LEU A 21 2.85 8.08 -2.03
CA LEU A 21 3.96 9.04 -2.10
C LEU A 21 4.09 9.65 -3.49
N ARG A 22 4.02 8.82 -4.55
CA ARG A 22 4.09 9.28 -5.93
C ARG A 22 2.91 10.17 -6.28
N SER A 23 1.70 9.76 -5.89
CA SER A 23 0.46 10.50 -6.17
C SER A 23 0.46 11.87 -5.47
N ALA A 24 0.81 11.92 -4.18
CA ALA A 24 0.94 13.16 -3.42
C ALA A 24 2.01 14.08 -4.03
N ARG A 25 3.18 13.55 -4.42
CA ARG A 25 4.22 14.36 -5.07
C ARG A 25 3.74 15.00 -6.37
N ILE A 26 3.08 14.21 -7.23
CA ILE A 26 2.55 14.69 -8.51
C ILE A 26 1.46 15.74 -8.27
N GLY A 27 0.54 15.50 -7.34
CA GLY A 27 -0.51 16.46 -6.96
C GLY A 27 0.06 17.78 -6.42
N ALA A 28 1.19 17.73 -5.71
CA ALA A 28 1.90 18.91 -5.22
C ALA A 28 2.78 19.60 -6.29
N GLY A 29 2.88 19.04 -7.50
CA GLY A 29 3.73 19.58 -8.57
C GLY A 29 5.23 19.51 -8.30
N LYS A 30 5.67 18.64 -7.38
CA LYS A 30 7.08 18.55 -6.95
C LYS A 30 7.87 17.54 -7.79
N LYS A 31 9.16 17.80 -8.00
CA LYS A 31 10.08 16.85 -8.64
C LYS A 31 10.63 15.88 -7.61
N GLN A 32 11.05 14.69 -8.05
CA GLN A 32 11.76 13.73 -7.18
C GLN A 32 13.08 14.33 -6.64
N ALA A 33 13.71 15.24 -7.38
CA ALA A 33 14.90 15.97 -6.93
C ALA A 33 14.63 16.84 -5.69
N ASP A 34 13.48 17.52 -5.64
CA ASP A 34 13.10 18.36 -4.49
C ASP A 34 12.91 17.52 -3.23
N ALA A 35 12.27 16.35 -3.38
CA ALA A 35 12.09 15.36 -2.31
C ALA A 35 13.42 14.76 -1.84
N ALA A 36 14.34 14.51 -2.77
CA ALA A 36 15.69 14.04 -2.46
C ALA A 36 16.48 15.08 -1.67
N GLN A 37 16.37 16.36 -2.05
CA GLN A 37 16.98 17.46 -1.31
C GLN A 37 16.42 17.58 0.11
N LEU A 38 15.09 17.46 0.27
CA LEU A 38 14.44 17.45 1.58
C LEU A 38 15.00 16.36 2.51
N LEU A 39 15.17 15.15 1.97
CA LEU A 39 15.68 14.00 2.75
C LEU A 39 17.21 13.93 2.82
N GLY A 40 17.94 14.80 2.12
CA GLY A 40 19.40 14.74 2.03
C GLY A 40 19.91 13.47 1.34
N CYS A 41 19.18 12.96 0.35
CA CYS A 41 19.52 11.72 -0.35
C CYS A 41 19.59 11.90 -1.88
N VAL A 42 19.98 10.86 -2.60
CA VAL A 42 19.98 10.83 -4.06
C VAL A 42 18.57 10.63 -4.63
N GLN A 43 18.29 11.19 -5.81
CA GLN A 43 16.98 11.08 -6.49
C GLN A 43 16.54 9.62 -6.72
N SER A 44 17.50 8.72 -7.00
CA SER A 44 17.22 7.30 -7.22
C SER A 44 16.59 6.61 -6.00
N ARG A 45 16.87 7.09 -4.77
CA ARG A 45 16.25 6.59 -3.55
C ARG A 45 14.77 6.99 -3.46
N ILE A 46 14.42 8.22 -3.84
CA ILE A 46 13.02 8.66 -3.94
C ILE A 46 12.27 7.82 -4.96
N ASN A 47 12.86 7.57 -6.12
CA ASN A 47 12.26 6.69 -7.12
C ASN A 47 12.06 5.26 -6.57
N SER A 48 13.01 4.76 -5.77
CA SER A 48 12.90 3.43 -5.15
C SER A 48 11.80 3.36 -4.09
N PHE A 49 11.55 4.46 -3.35
CA PHE A 49 10.39 4.58 -2.46
C PHE A 49 9.08 4.60 -3.23
N GLU A 50 8.98 5.36 -4.31
CA GLU A 50 7.77 5.45 -5.14
C GLU A 50 7.45 4.16 -5.90
N THR A 51 8.48 3.34 -6.20
CA THR A 51 8.34 2.05 -6.89
C THR A 51 8.32 0.86 -5.93
N ALA A 52 8.30 1.11 -4.61
CA ALA A 52 8.26 0.08 -3.57
C ALA A 52 9.40 -0.95 -3.62
N LYS A 53 10.53 -0.61 -4.27
CA LYS A 53 11.72 -1.47 -4.37
C LYS A 53 12.48 -1.59 -3.05
N VAL A 54 12.36 -0.59 -2.19
CA VAL A 54 12.98 -0.56 -0.86
C VAL A 54 11.94 -0.19 0.17
N GLN A 55 12.15 -0.62 1.41
CA GLN A 55 11.29 -0.26 2.54
C GLN A 55 11.32 1.26 2.77
N GLN A 56 10.15 1.87 2.90
CA GLN A 56 10.00 3.28 3.21
C GLN A 56 9.95 3.48 4.75
N PRO A 57 10.91 4.17 5.37
CA PRO A 57 10.89 4.42 6.81
C PRO A 57 9.71 5.34 7.20
N PRO A 58 8.94 5.05 8.27
CA PRO A 58 7.77 5.85 8.65
C PRO A 58 8.06 7.35 8.81
N GLU A 59 9.21 7.70 9.40
CA GLU A 59 9.62 9.09 9.58
C GLU A 59 9.93 9.81 8.26
N GLU A 60 10.51 9.12 7.27
CA GLU A 60 10.78 9.69 5.95
C GLU A 60 9.48 9.84 5.15
N VAL A 61 8.57 8.84 5.24
CA VAL A 61 7.22 8.91 4.66
C VAL A 61 6.47 10.13 5.21
N LYS A 62 6.48 10.34 6.53
CA LYS A 62 5.85 11.48 7.20
C LYS A 62 6.40 12.82 6.69
N LYS A 63 7.73 12.94 6.61
CA LYS A 63 8.40 14.16 6.11
C LYS A 63 8.00 14.47 4.66
N LEU A 64 8.02 13.46 3.79
CA LEU A 64 7.65 13.61 2.39
C LEU A 64 6.19 14.04 2.22
N LEU A 65 5.24 13.34 2.87
CA LEU A 65 3.81 13.67 2.75
C LEU A 65 3.49 15.07 3.27
N ARG A 66 4.11 15.50 4.37
CA ARG A 66 3.99 16.88 4.88
C ARG A 66 4.56 17.90 3.89
N PHE A 67 5.72 17.62 3.30
CA PHE A 67 6.32 18.49 2.29
C PHE A 67 5.46 18.60 1.03
N TYR A 68 4.73 17.54 0.68
CA TYR A 68 3.77 17.54 -0.42
C TYR A 68 2.43 18.22 -0.07
N GLY A 69 2.22 18.64 1.19
CA GLY A 69 0.98 19.29 1.61
C GLY A 69 -0.20 18.33 1.75
N THR A 70 0.07 17.06 2.05
CA THR A 70 -0.98 16.06 2.33
C THR A 70 -1.69 16.39 3.64
N ASP A 71 -3.00 16.19 3.69
CA ASP A 71 -3.81 16.37 4.90
C ASP A 71 -3.33 15.50 6.07
N VAL A 72 -3.45 16.02 7.30
CA VAL A 72 -2.88 15.40 8.51
C VAL A 72 -3.46 14.00 8.76
N ASP A 73 -4.76 13.79 8.56
CA ASP A 73 -5.39 12.50 8.80
C ASP A 73 -4.85 11.44 7.83
N GLN A 74 -4.64 11.85 6.57
CA GLN A 74 -4.05 10.98 5.54
C GLN A 74 -2.56 10.71 5.82
N VAL A 75 -1.80 11.69 6.32
CA VAL A 75 -0.41 11.47 6.75
C VAL A 75 -0.36 10.41 7.85
N ASP A 76 -1.15 10.58 8.91
CA ASP A 76 -1.13 9.67 10.06
C ASP A 76 -1.58 8.25 9.65
N ARG A 77 -2.58 8.14 8.77
CA ARG A 77 -2.99 6.87 8.18
C ARG A 77 -1.82 6.18 7.46
N ILE A 78 -1.17 6.84 6.49
CA ILE A 78 -0.09 6.23 5.70
C ILE A 78 1.12 5.89 6.57
N VAL A 79 1.47 6.74 7.53
CA VAL A 79 2.57 6.49 8.47
C VAL A 79 2.27 5.27 9.35
N SER A 80 1.02 5.10 9.80
CA SER A 80 0.62 3.90 10.55
C SER A 80 0.76 2.62 9.73
N LEU A 81 0.51 2.68 8.42
CA LEU A 81 0.69 1.55 7.50
C LEU A 81 2.19 1.23 7.31
N ALA A 82 3.04 2.25 7.20
CA ALA A 82 4.49 2.08 7.12
C ALA A 82 5.08 1.40 8.38
N ALA A 83 4.53 1.69 9.56
CA ALA A 83 4.93 1.06 10.82
C ALA A 83 4.54 -0.43 10.91
N ARG A 84 3.55 -0.87 10.11
CA ARG A 84 3.03 -2.26 10.11
C ARG A 84 3.63 -3.13 9.00
N ALA A 85 4.50 -2.58 8.17
CA ALA A 85 5.07 -3.26 7.01
C ALA A 85 6.08 -4.38 7.35
N ASP A 86 6.30 -4.69 8.63
CA ASP A 86 7.18 -5.78 9.10
C ASP A 86 6.41 -6.98 9.67
N GLN A 87 5.09 -7.02 9.46
CA GLN A 87 4.23 -8.11 9.94
C GLN A 87 4.20 -9.29 8.96
N SER A 88 3.93 -10.49 9.48
CA SER A 88 3.91 -11.74 8.70
C SER A 88 2.82 -11.74 7.62
N THR A 89 3.18 -12.12 6.40
CA THR A 89 2.28 -12.27 5.26
C THR A 89 1.26 -13.39 5.50
N TRP A 90 -0.03 -13.05 5.61
CA TRP A 90 -1.09 -14.02 5.95
C TRP A 90 -1.26 -15.16 4.94
N TRP A 91 -0.99 -14.92 3.64
CA TRP A 91 -1.10 -15.93 2.59
C TRP A 91 0.18 -16.74 2.36
N ALA A 92 1.23 -16.55 3.17
CA ALA A 92 2.48 -17.30 3.07
C ALA A 92 2.30 -18.83 2.94
N PRO A 93 1.32 -19.48 3.63
CA PRO A 93 1.04 -20.91 3.45
C PRO A 93 0.59 -21.31 2.04
N PHE A 94 0.12 -20.37 1.22
CA PHE A 94 -0.38 -20.58 -0.14
C PHE A 94 0.57 -20.02 -1.22
N SER A 95 1.78 -19.64 -0.83
CA SER A 95 2.72 -18.93 -1.72
C SER A 95 3.17 -19.74 -2.93
N ASP A 96 3.11 -21.07 -2.87
CA ASP A 96 3.49 -22.02 -3.91
C ASP A 96 2.45 -22.14 -5.03
N ILE A 97 1.17 -21.89 -4.73
CA ILE A 97 0.07 -21.94 -5.71
C ILE A 97 -0.31 -20.56 -6.28
N LEU A 98 0.26 -19.49 -5.74
CA LEU A 98 -0.05 -18.11 -6.13
C LEU A 98 0.94 -17.59 -7.18
N PRO A 99 0.45 -17.18 -8.38
CA PRO A 99 1.28 -16.51 -9.36
C PRO A 99 1.89 -15.22 -8.81
N ASP A 100 3.13 -14.90 -9.20
CA ASP A 100 3.85 -13.71 -8.71
C ASP A 100 3.08 -12.40 -8.92
N TRP A 101 2.39 -12.27 -10.06
CA TRP A 101 1.59 -11.09 -10.39
C TRP A 101 0.41 -10.88 -9.44
N PHE A 102 -0.06 -11.94 -8.76
CA PHE A 102 -1.26 -11.91 -7.92
C PHE A 102 -0.98 -11.66 -6.44
N ARG A 103 0.29 -11.80 -6.02
CA ARG A 103 0.71 -11.68 -4.60
C ARG A 103 0.38 -10.30 -4.02
N THR A 104 0.72 -9.22 -4.73
CA THR A 104 0.40 -7.85 -4.30
C THR A 104 -1.10 -7.64 -4.15
N PHE A 105 -1.90 -8.19 -5.07
CA PHE A 105 -3.34 -8.05 -5.06
C PHE A 105 -3.95 -8.71 -3.81
N ILE A 106 -3.58 -9.96 -3.51
CA ILE A 106 -4.03 -10.67 -2.32
C ILE A 106 -3.58 -9.97 -1.03
N GLY A 107 -2.39 -9.40 -1.02
CA GLY A 107 -1.93 -8.57 0.09
C GLY A 107 -2.78 -7.30 0.28
N LEU A 108 -3.18 -6.62 -0.79
CA LEU A 108 -4.08 -5.46 -0.75
C LEU A 108 -5.49 -5.83 -0.31
N GLU A 109 -6.03 -6.97 -0.76
CA GLU A 109 -7.30 -7.54 -0.28
C GLU A 109 -7.28 -7.74 1.24
N GLY A 110 -6.17 -8.23 1.80
CA GLY A 110 -6.00 -8.36 3.26
C GLY A 110 -6.04 -7.02 4.02
N LEU A 111 -5.77 -5.91 3.35
CA LEU A 111 -5.83 -4.56 3.90
C LEU A 111 -7.18 -3.87 3.64
N ALA A 112 -8.02 -4.43 2.78
CA ALA A 112 -9.31 -3.86 2.42
C ALA A 112 -10.29 -3.96 3.60
N THR A 113 -11.05 -2.88 3.82
CA THR A 113 -12.10 -2.83 4.85
C THR A 113 -13.49 -2.98 4.28
N ALA A 114 -13.64 -2.80 2.97
CA ALA A 114 -14.88 -2.97 2.24
C ALA A 114 -14.57 -3.34 0.78
N GLN A 115 -15.49 -4.07 0.16
CA GLN A 115 -15.51 -4.38 -1.26
C GLN A 115 -16.85 -3.92 -1.82
N PHE A 116 -16.84 -3.27 -2.98
CA PHE A 116 -18.05 -2.94 -3.73
C PHE A 116 -18.00 -3.66 -5.07
N ALA A 117 -19.04 -4.42 -5.37
CA ALA A 117 -19.21 -5.12 -6.63
C ALA A 117 -20.60 -4.81 -7.17
N TYR A 118 -20.69 -4.49 -8.46
CA TYR A 118 -21.95 -4.25 -9.15
C TYR A 118 -22.01 -5.12 -10.39
N GLU A 119 -23.00 -6.00 -10.44
CA GLU A 119 -23.24 -6.90 -11.55
C GLU A 119 -24.70 -6.75 -12.02
N SER A 120 -24.89 -6.26 -13.24
CA SER A 120 -26.23 -5.88 -13.73
C SER A 120 -27.15 -7.07 -14.04
N LYS A 121 -26.56 -8.24 -14.33
CA LYS A 121 -27.29 -9.44 -14.78
C LYS A 121 -26.82 -10.73 -14.09
N LEU A 122 -25.80 -10.64 -13.24
CA LEU A 122 -25.19 -11.79 -12.60
C LEU A 122 -25.19 -11.59 -11.10
N ILE A 123 -25.37 -12.69 -10.38
CA ILE A 123 -25.11 -12.73 -8.95
C ILE A 123 -23.58 -12.85 -8.77
N PRO A 124 -22.95 -12.12 -7.83
CA PRO A 124 -21.52 -12.26 -7.54
C PRO A 124 -21.13 -13.71 -7.25
N GLY A 125 -20.00 -14.15 -7.81
CA GLY A 125 -19.53 -15.54 -7.73
C GLY A 125 -19.40 -16.08 -6.29
N GLN A 126 -19.12 -15.20 -5.32
CA GLN A 126 -18.99 -15.55 -3.91
C GLN A 126 -20.27 -16.10 -3.28
N ILE A 127 -21.43 -15.84 -3.88
CA ILE A 127 -22.74 -16.30 -3.41
C ILE A 127 -23.47 -17.16 -4.46
N GLN A 128 -22.78 -17.58 -5.52
CA GLN A 128 -23.30 -18.57 -6.46
C GLN A 128 -23.23 -19.97 -5.86
N THR A 129 -24.21 -20.81 -6.20
CA THR A 129 -24.23 -22.24 -5.87
C THR A 129 -23.94 -23.06 -7.13
N ALA A 130 -23.66 -24.36 -6.98
CA ALA A 130 -23.45 -25.23 -8.14
C ALA A 130 -24.65 -25.27 -9.12
N ASP A 131 -25.87 -25.00 -8.63
CA ASP A 131 -27.11 -24.98 -9.43
C ASP A 131 -27.42 -23.62 -10.10
N TYR A 132 -26.55 -22.61 -9.94
CA TYR A 132 -26.67 -21.29 -10.57
C TYR A 132 -26.03 -21.29 -11.96
#